data_AF-A0A9W6BL82-F1
#
_entry.id   AF-A0A9W6BL82-F1
#
_cell.length_a   1.000
_cell.length_b   1.000
_cell.length_c   1.000
_cell.angle_alpha   90.00
_cell.angle_beta   90.00
_cell.angle_gamma   90.00
#
_symmetry.space_group_name_H-M   'P 1'
#
loop_
_entity.id
_entity.type
_entity.pdbx_description
1 polymer ?
#
loop_
_entity_poly.entity_id
_entity_poly.type
_entity_poly.pdbx_seq_one_letter_code
_entity_poly.pdbx_strand_id
1 'polypeptide(L)'
;MGQEHLPSVELDFVKHAEDEYHSIYQTGTTEEVDAARFRLVWALVHSTSRSHHARGLELCRAKLREQTKDKEYRYFAAVASYNMGQYIESRRELATLLQEHPGFRQAEFLRGLVEDAIVKEGLVGVGAGVALAGVVALAAIFLGGGKKR
;
A
#
# COMPACT_ATOMS: atom_id res chain seq x y z
N MET A 1 -13.25 20.95 -0.70
CA MET A 1 -12.86 19.69 -1.38
C MET A 1 -12.59 18.70 -0.26
N GLY A 2 -13.38 17.63 -0.14
CA GLY A 2 -13.22 16.67 0.96
C GLY A 2 -11.84 16.05 0.89
N GLN A 3 -11.13 15.97 2.02
CA GLN A 3 -9.87 15.24 2.06
C GLN A 3 -10.21 13.76 1.87
N GLU A 4 -9.87 13.20 0.71
CA GLU A 4 -9.91 11.75 0.51
C GLU A 4 -8.96 11.13 1.54
N HIS A 5 -9.46 10.18 2.31
CA HIS A 5 -8.71 9.43 3.30
C HIS A 5 -8.94 7.94 3.06
N LEU A 6 -7.98 7.10 3.48
CA LEU A 6 -8.21 5.67 3.46
C LEU A 6 -9.37 5.33 4.40
N PRO A 7 -10.29 4.42 3.99
CA PRO A 7 -11.36 4.00 4.88
C PRO A 7 -10.77 3.29 6.09
N SER A 8 -11.45 3.42 7.23
CA SER A 8 -11.14 2.69 8.44
C SER A 8 -12.40 2.07 9.01
N VAL A 9 -12.31 0.86 9.55
CA VAL A 9 -13.43 0.13 10.13
C VAL A 9 -13.15 -0.35 11.55
N GLU A 10 -14.20 -0.33 12.37
CA GLU A 10 -14.16 -0.79 13.76
C GLU A 10 -14.06 -2.30 13.87
N LEU A 11 -13.61 -2.78 15.04
CA LEU A 11 -13.39 -4.21 15.30
C LEU A 11 -14.68 -5.04 15.20
N ASP A 12 -15.83 -4.47 15.58
CA ASP A 12 -17.13 -5.14 15.48
C ASP A 12 -17.51 -5.46 14.03
N PHE A 13 -17.15 -4.57 13.09
CA PHE A 13 -17.38 -4.81 11.67
C PHE A 13 -16.53 -5.98 11.16
N VAL A 14 -15.26 -6.05 11.59
CA VAL A 14 -14.37 -7.18 11.24
C VAL A 14 -14.94 -8.48 11.79
N LYS A 15 -15.37 -8.49 13.05
CA LYS A 15 -15.97 -9.66 13.67
C LYS A 15 -17.21 -10.15 12.92
N HIS A 16 -18.08 -9.23 12.50
CA HIS A 16 -19.24 -9.59 11.69
C HIS A 16 -18.85 -10.23 10.35
N ALA A 17 -17.84 -9.69 9.67
CA ALA A 17 -17.34 -10.26 8.42
C ALA A 17 -16.67 -11.63 8.63
N GLU A 18 -16.03 -11.87 9.79
CA GLU A 18 -15.48 -13.17 10.15
C GLU A 18 -16.58 -14.22 10.39
N ASP A 19 -17.62 -13.86 11.15
CA ASP A 19 -18.76 -14.73 11.44
C ASP A 19 -19.50 -15.08 10.13
N GLU A 20 -19.73 -14.09 9.26
CA GLU A 20 -20.30 -14.29 7.93
C GLU A 20 -19.46 -15.26 7.11
N TYR A 21 -18.14 -15.02 6.99
CA TYR A 21 -17.25 -15.91 6.25
C TYR A 21 -17.26 -17.33 6.80
N HIS A 22 -17.23 -17.49 8.14
CA HIS A 22 -17.24 -18.81 8.77
C HIS A 22 -18.52 -19.59 8.47
N SER A 23 -19.68 -18.93 8.53
CA SER A 23 -20.96 -19.55 8.21
C SER A 23 -21.02 -20.00 6.75
N ILE A 24 -20.62 -19.14 5.81
CA ILE A 24 -20.68 -19.42 4.37
C ILE A 24 -19.66 -20.47 3.96
N TYR A 25 -18.47 -20.50 4.58
CA TYR A 25 -17.40 -21.44 4.25
C TYR A 25 -17.82 -22.92 4.38
N GLN A 26 -18.77 -23.22 5.27
CA GLN A 26 -19.22 -24.59 5.53
C GLN A 26 -20.33 -25.06 4.59
N THR A 27 -21.21 -24.15 4.15
CA THR A 27 -22.47 -24.51 3.49
C THR A 27 -22.64 -23.89 2.10
N GLY A 28 -21.84 -22.87 1.78
CA GLY A 28 -21.97 -22.07 0.57
C GLY A 28 -21.29 -22.68 -0.66
N THR A 29 -21.67 -22.16 -1.81
CA THR A 29 -21.00 -22.39 -3.09
C THR A 29 -19.63 -21.70 -3.12
N THR A 30 -18.76 -22.12 -4.04
CA THR A 30 -17.44 -21.49 -4.23
C THR A 30 -17.53 -19.99 -4.45
N GLU A 31 -18.53 -19.52 -5.21
CA GLU A 31 -18.74 -18.10 -5.50
C GLU A 31 -19.14 -17.30 -4.25
N GLU A 32 -20.02 -17.86 -3.42
CA GLU A 32 -20.43 -17.23 -2.15
C GLU A 32 -19.25 -17.15 -1.17
N VAL A 33 -18.45 -18.22 -1.10
CA VAL A 33 -17.25 -18.26 -0.25
C VAL A 33 -16.22 -17.22 -0.72
N ASP A 34 -16.00 -17.09 -2.03
CA ASP A 34 -15.07 -16.09 -2.57
C ASP A 34 -15.56 -14.66 -2.32
N ALA A 35 -16.86 -14.40 -2.45
CA ALA A 35 -17.45 -13.11 -2.13
C ALA A 35 -17.35 -12.77 -0.63
N ALA A 36 -17.60 -13.74 0.25
CA ALA A 36 -17.46 -13.57 1.70
C ALA A 36 -15.98 -13.34 2.09
N ARG A 37 -15.05 -14.06 1.46
CA ARG A 37 -13.61 -13.84 1.66
C ARG A 37 -13.20 -12.44 1.26
N PHE A 38 -13.70 -11.95 0.13
CA PHE A 38 -13.41 -10.60 -0.36
C PHE A 38 -13.84 -9.53 0.67
N ARG A 39 -15.07 -9.65 1.22
CA ARG A 39 -15.58 -8.76 2.27
C ARG A 39 -14.72 -8.82 3.53
N LEU A 40 -14.37 -10.03 3.98
CA LEU A 40 -13.50 -10.23 5.14
C LEU A 40 -12.12 -9.58 4.93
N VAL A 41 -11.48 -9.80 3.79
CA VAL A 41 -10.17 -9.22 3.48
C VAL A 41 -10.25 -7.69 3.46
N TRP A 42 -11.27 -7.14 2.80
CA TRP A 42 -11.50 -5.70 2.81
C TRP A 42 -11.62 -5.14 4.24
N ALA A 43 -12.38 -5.81 5.12
CA ALA A 43 -12.54 -5.42 6.52
C ALA A 43 -11.20 -5.48 7.29
N LEU A 44 -10.43 -6.56 7.10
CA LEU A 44 -9.15 -6.77 7.77
C LEU A 44 -8.12 -5.69 7.41
N VAL A 45 -7.99 -5.36 6.11
CA VAL A 45 -6.95 -4.40 5.67
C VAL A 45 -7.28 -2.95 6.04
N HIS A 46 -8.56 -2.63 6.29
CA HIS A 46 -9.01 -1.31 6.74
C HIS A 46 -9.31 -1.25 8.25
N SER A 47 -9.05 -2.31 9.01
CA SER A 47 -9.29 -2.31 10.46
C SER A 47 -8.36 -1.34 11.21
N THR A 48 -8.68 -1.01 12.45
CA THR A 48 -7.77 -0.27 13.35
C THR A 48 -6.68 -1.16 13.98
N SER A 49 -6.73 -2.48 13.77
CA SER A 49 -5.80 -3.44 14.37
C SER A 49 -4.67 -3.87 13.43
N ARG A 50 -3.43 -3.76 13.93
CA ARG A 50 -2.24 -4.24 13.21
C ARG A 50 -2.26 -5.75 12.95
N SER A 51 -2.84 -6.55 13.85
CA SER A 51 -2.95 -8.01 13.62
C SER A 51 -3.90 -8.34 12.48
N HIS A 52 -4.96 -7.54 12.31
CA HIS A 52 -5.89 -7.69 11.18
C HIS A 52 -5.21 -7.38 9.85
N HIS A 53 -4.38 -6.34 9.79
CA HIS A 53 -3.61 -6.04 8.57
C HIS A 53 -2.66 -7.18 8.18
N ALA A 54 -1.97 -7.80 9.14
CA ALA A 54 -1.09 -8.93 8.86
C ALA A 54 -1.86 -10.12 8.26
N ARG A 55 -3.00 -10.48 8.86
CA ARG A 55 -3.87 -11.55 8.35
C ARG A 55 -4.48 -11.21 7.00
N GLY A 56 -4.94 -9.97 6.81
CA GLY A 56 -5.47 -9.49 5.53
C GLY A 56 -4.43 -9.60 4.42
N LEU A 57 -3.17 -9.21 4.68
CA LEU A 57 -2.06 -9.34 3.74
C LEU A 57 -1.77 -10.81 3.40
N GLU A 58 -1.78 -11.70 4.39
CA GLU A 58 -1.59 -13.13 4.17
C GLU A 58 -2.65 -13.70 3.20
N LEU A 59 -3.92 -13.38 3.43
CA LEU A 59 -5.03 -13.79 2.56
C LEU A 59 -4.90 -13.21 1.16
N CYS A 60 -4.50 -11.94 1.03
CA CYS A 60 -4.24 -11.33 -0.29
C CYS A 60 -3.14 -12.08 -1.04
N ARG A 61 -2.01 -12.37 -0.38
CA ARG A 61 -0.90 -13.10 -0.98
C ARG A 61 -1.30 -14.52 -1.35
N ALA A 62 -2.17 -15.17 -0.59
CA ALA A 62 -2.72 -16.47 -0.96
C ALA A 62 -3.50 -16.40 -2.27
N LYS A 63 -4.44 -15.45 -2.39
CA LYS A 63 -5.21 -15.25 -3.62
C LYS A 63 -4.34 -14.87 -4.81
N LEU A 64 -3.34 -14.02 -4.62
CA LEU A 64 -2.44 -13.59 -5.69
C LEU A 64 -1.49 -14.70 -6.19
N ARG A 65 -1.26 -15.77 -5.42
CA ARG A 65 -0.56 -16.97 -5.93
C ARG A 65 -1.42 -17.75 -6.92
N GLU A 66 -2.74 -17.72 -6.74
CA GLU A 66 -3.70 -18.36 -7.65
C GLU A 66 -4.00 -17.47 -8.86
N GLN A 67 -4.18 -16.16 -8.62
CA GLN A 67 -4.55 -15.17 -9.63
C GLN A 67 -3.67 -13.92 -9.51
N THR A 68 -2.52 -13.96 -10.18
CA THR A 68 -1.46 -12.93 -10.05
C THR A 68 -1.87 -11.52 -10.49
N LYS A 69 -2.87 -11.39 -11.36
CA LYS A 69 -3.33 -10.10 -11.92
C LYS A 69 -4.63 -9.59 -11.31
N ASP A 70 -5.02 -10.13 -10.16
CA ASP A 70 -6.19 -9.64 -9.42
C ASP A 70 -5.92 -8.25 -8.84
N LYS A 71 -6.57 -7.24 -9.44
CA LYS A 71 -6.33 -5.83 -9.14
C LYS A 71 -6.81 -5.45 -7.74
N GLU A 72 -7.95 -5.99 -7.31
CA GLU A 72 -8.53 -5.70 -6.00
C GLU A 72 -7.66 -6.28 -4.89
N TYR A 73 -7.24 -7.54 -5.00
CA TYR A 73 -6.39 -8.17 -3.99
C TYR A 73 -4.97 -7.57 -3.96
N ARG A 74 -4.42 -7.14 -5.10
CA ARG A 74 -3.16 -6.40 -5.13
C ARG A 74 -3.28 -5.03 -4.47
N TYR A 75 -4.39 -4.33 -4.69
CA TYR A 75 -4.69 -3.08 -3.99
C TYR A 75 -4.81 -3.31 -2.47
N PHE A 76 -5.53 -4.34 -2.02
CA PHE A 76 -5.65 -4.66 -0.59
C PHE A 76 -4.32 -5.04 0.05
N ALA A 77 -3.46 -5.77 -0.66
CA ALA A 77 -2.09 -6.04 -0.20
C ALA A 77 -1.32 -4.73 0.03
N ALA A 78 -1.40 -3.78 -0.90
CA ALA A 78 -0.77 -2.47 -0.75
C ALA A 78 -1.32 -1.67 0.44
N VAL A 79 -2.64 -1.69 0.67
CA VAL A 79 -3.27 -1.03 1.83
C VAL A 79 -2.78 -1.64 3.13
N ALA A 80 -2.77 -2.97 3.24
CA ALA A 80 -2.30 -3.66 4.44
C ALA A 80 -0.83 -3.33 4.73
N SER A 81 0.03 -3.37 3.71
CA SER A 81 1.45 -3.03 3.85
C SER A 81 1.63 -1.56 4.27
N TYR A 82 0.86 -0.62 3.72
CA TYR A 82 0.87 0.79 4.15
C TYR A 82 0.49 0.93 5.63
N ASN A 83 -0.63 0.35 6.05
CA ASN A 83 -1.11 0.44 7.44
C ASN A 83 -0.17 -0.25 8.45
N MET A 84 0.68 -1.18 8.00
CA MET A 84 1.72 -1.80 8.82
C MET A 84 3.06 -1.03 8.85
N GLY A 85 3.16 0.11 8.15
CA GLY A 85 4.39 0.90 8.00
C GLY A 85 5.37 0.32 6.97
N GLN A 86 4.96 -0.65 6.16
CA GLN A 86 5.80 -1.31 5.15
C GLN A 86 5.72 -0.55 3.81
N TYR A 87 6.07 0.74 3.82
CA TYR A 87 5.82 1.65 2.69
C TYR A 87 6.55 1.27 1.41
N ILE A 88 7.77 0.73 1.51
CA ILE A 88 8.52 0.25 0.33
C ILE A 88 7.81 -0.92 -0.35
N GLU A 89 7.22 -1.82 0.45
CA GLU A 89 6.45 -2.94 -0.09
C GLU A 89 5.15 -2.45 -0.71
N SER A 90 4.40 -1.58 -0.01
CA SER A 90 3.19 -0.95 -0.53
C SER A 90 3.45 -0.27 -1.88
N ARG A 91 4.53 0.52 -1.98
CA ARG A 91 4.95 1.17 -3.23
C ARG A 91 5.20 0.19 -4.37
N ARG A 92 5.83 -0.96 -4.10
CA ARG A 92 6.10 -1.99 -5.11
C ARG A 92 4.79 -2.59 -5.64
N GLU A 93 3.88 -2.95 -4.75
CA GLU A 93 2.58 -3.50 -5.14
C GLU A 93 1.76 -2.50 -5.97
N LEU A 94 1.79 -1.21 -5.60
CA LEU A 94 1.11 -0.15 -6.34
C LEU A 94 1.73 0.10 -7.72
N ALA A 95 3.06 0.03 -7.83
CA ALA A 95 3.74 0.15 -9.11
C ALA A 95 3.32 -0.97 -10.06
N THR A 96 3.31 -2.23 -9.58
CA THR A 96 2.82 -3.36 -10.38
C THR A 96 1.35 -3.22 -10.74
N LEU A 97 0.50 -2.85 -9.78
CA LEU A 97 -0.93 -2.64 -10.01
C LEU A 97 -1.19 -1.59 -11.09
N LEU A 98 -0.54 -0.42 -11.01
CA LEU A 98 -0.74 0.68 -11.95
C LEU A 98 -0.11 0.41 -13.34
N GLN A 99 0.89 -0.46 -13.41
CA GLN A 99 1.42 -0.94 -14.68
C GLN A 99 0.41 -1.86 -15.39
N GLU A 100 -0.25 -2.75 -14.64
CA GLU A 100 -1.24 -3.69 -15.20
C GLU A 100 -2.60 -3.04 -15.45
N HIS A 101 -3.01 -2.11 -14.60
CA HIS A 101 -4.32 -1.44 -14.61
C HIS A 101 -4.16 0.08 -14.50
N PRO A 102 -3.75 0.77 -15.59
CA PRO A 102 -3.62 2.22 -15.62
C PRO A 102 -4.94 2.92 -15.27
N GLY A 103 -4.89 4.02 -14.51
CA GLY A 103 -6.08 4.80 -14.13
C GLY A 103 -6.88 4.23 -12.95
N PHE A 104 -6.36 3.24 -12.23
CA PHE A 104 -6.95 2.76 -10.98
C PHE A 104 -6.82 3.84 -9.89
N ARG A 105 -7.80 4.75 -9.82
CA ARG A 105 -7.77 5.96 -8.98
C ARG A 105 -7.43 5.72 -7.51
N GLN A 106 -7.96 4.66 -6.90
CA GLN A 106 -7.67 4.34 -5.49
C GLN A 106 -6.19 4.01 -5.27
N ALA A 107 -5.54 3.36 -6.24
CA ALA A 107 -4.12 3.02 -6.18
C ALA A 107 -3.25 4.25 -6.43
N GLU A 108 -3.67 5.15 -7.33
CA GLU A 108 -3.00 6.44 -7.53
C GLU A 108 -3.05 7.30 -6.27
N PHE A 109 -4.20 7.35 -5.61
CA PHE A 109 -4.40 8.02 -4.33
C PHE A 109 -3.50 7.43 -3.23
N LEU A 110 -3.56 6.10 -3.03
CA LEU A 110 -2.73 5.43 -2.03
C LEU A 110 -1.23 5.62 -2.30
N ARG A 111 -0.81 5.63 -3.58
CA ARG A 111 0.59 5.90 -3.94
C ARG A 111 1.05 7.28 -3.45
N GLY A 112 0.20 8.31 -3.54
CA GLY A 112 0.48 9.63 -2.97
C GLY A 112 0.76 9.55 -1.46
N LEU A 113 -0.14 8.89 -0.71
CA LEU A 113 0.02 8.69 0.74
C LEU A 113 1.31 7.93 1.09
N VAL A 114 1.68 6.94 0.30
CA VAL A 114 2.90 6.14 0.48
C VAL A 114 4.15 6.99 0.26
N GLU A 115 4.22 7.79 -0.81
CA GLU A 115 5.39 8.66 -1.05
C GLU A 115 5.54 9.71 0.06
N ASP A 116 4.44 10.32 0.49
CA ASP A 116 4.45 11.27 1.60
C ASP A 116 4.97 10.64 2.90
N ALA A 117 4.56 9.40 3.19
CA ALA A 117 5.02 8.64 4.36
C ALA A 117 6.52 8.31 4.27
N ILE A 118 7.01 7.88 3.10
CA ILE A 118 8.44 7.60 2.86
C ILE A 118 9.29 8.86 3.07
N VAL A 119 8.87 10.00 2.52
CA VAL A 119 9.57 11.28 2.70
C VAL A 119 9.60 11.66 4.18
N LYS A 120 8.48 11.53 4.88
CA LYS A 120 8.39 11.85 6.31
C LYS A 120 9.33 10.98 7.16
N GLU A 121 9.39 9.67 6.93
CA GLU A 121 10.34 8.80 7.63
C GLU A 121 11.80 9.10 7.28
N GLY A 122 12.09 9.40 6.01
CA GLY A 122 13.43 9.82 5.57
C GLY A 122 13.89 11.13 6.22
N LEU A 123 12.99 12.11 6.37
CA LEU A 123 13.25 13.38 7.04
C LEU A 123 13.52 13.21 8.55
N VAL A 124 12.84 12.27 9.21
CA VAL A 124 13.13 11.93 10.63
C VAL A 124 14.56 11.39 10.78
N GLY A 125 15.09 10.68 9.78
CA GLY A 125 16.49 10.22 9.75
C GLY A 125 17.53 11.31 9.49
N VAL A 126 17.16 12.39 8.78
CA VAL A 126 18.04 13.55 8.51
C VAL A 126 17.95 14.61 9.63
N GLY A 127 16.95 14.48 10.52
CA GLY A 127 16.70 15.37 11.66
C GLY A 127 17.68 15.28 12.84
N ALA A 128 18.68 14.39 12.78
CA ALA A 128 19.88 14.47 13.62
C ALA A 128 21.05 15.05 12.81
N GLY A 129 20.89 16.28 12.34
CA GLY A 129 21.99 17.14 11.91
C GLY A 129 22.28 17.17 10.41
N VAL A 130 21.54 17.99 9.66
CA VAL A 130 22.17 18.92 8.71
C VAL A 130 21.36 20.22 8.72
N ALA A 131 21.95 21.28 9.29
CA ALA A 131 21.47 22.64 9.07
C ALA A 131 21.69 23.00 7.59
N LEU A 132 20.60 23.17 6.84
CA LEU A 132 20.65 23.63 5.45
C LEU A 132 21.10 25.10 5.41
N ALA A 133 22.39 25.31 5.20
CA ALA A 133 22.94 26.56 4.72
C ALA A 133 23.30 26.43 3.23
N GLY A 134 22.40 26.91 2.38
CA GLY A 134 22.78 27.77 1.25
C GLY A 134 23.28 27.15 -0.06
N VAL A 135 22.56 27.54 -1.11
CA VAL A 135 23.04 27.95 -2.45
C VAL A 135 22.99 26.90 -3.58
N VAL A 136 22.02 27.19 -4.45
CA VAL A 136 21.82 26.76 -5.83
C VAL A 136 23.06 27.01 -6.69
N ALA A 137 23.50 25.99 -7.45
CA ALA A 137 24.19 26.20 -8.72
C ALA A 137 23.89 25.04 -9.68
N LEU A 138 22.87 25.25 -10.51
CA LEU A 138 22.63 24.50 -11.73
C LEU A 138 23.73 24.80 -12.77
N ALA A 139 24.25 23.73 -13.37
CA ALA A 139 24.73 23.61 -14.76
C ALA A 139 25.81 24.55 -15.32
N ALA A 140 26.96 23.96 -15.69
CA ALA A 140 27.65 24.11 -16.99
C ALA A 140 29.01 23.37 -16.89
N ILE A 141 29.18 22.18 -17.50
CA ILE A 141 29.83 22.02 -18.81
C ILE A 141 30.96 23.03 -19.00
N PHE A 142 32.22 22.60 -18.96
CA PHE A 142 33.19 22.82 -20.04
C PHE A 142 34.42 21.92 -19.83
N LEU A 143 34.65 21.07 -20.82
CA LEU A 143 35.94 20.50 -21.17
C LEU A 143 37.02 21.59 -21.25
N GLY A 144 38.27 21.22 -20.97
CA GLY A 144 39.40 21.73 -21.73
C GLY A 144 40.65 22.08 -20.93
N GLY A 145 41.79 21.53 -21.37
CA GLY A 145 43.08 22.24 -21.30
C GLY A 145 44.15 21.54 -20.47
N GLY A 146 44.98 20.73 -21.13
CA GLY A 146 46.17 20.12 -20.54
C GLY A 146 47.25 21.10 -20.08
N LYS A 147 48.27 20.56 -19.40
CA LYS A 147 49.53 21.28 -19.22
C LYS A 147 50.72 20.32 -19.16
N LYS A 148 51.53 20.44 -20.21
CA LYS A 148 52.91 19.99 -20.35
C LYS A 148 53.79 20.80 -19.39
N ARG A 149 54.60 20.14 -18.56
CA ARG A 149 55.93 20.57 -18.12
C ARG A 149 56.74 19.34 -17.74
#